data_AF-A0A9E0ZTN3-F1
#
_entry.id   AF-A0A9E0ZTN3-F1
#
_cell.length_a   1.000
_cell.length_b   1.000
_cell.length_c   1.000
_cell.angle_alpha   90.00
_cell.angle_beta   90.00
_cell.angle_gamma   90.00
#
_symmetry.space_group_name_H-M   'P 1'
#
loop_
_entity.id
_entity.type
_entity.pdbx_description
1 polymer ?
#
loop_
_entity_poly.entity_id
_entity_poly.type
_entity_poly.pdbx_seq_one_letter_code
_entity_poly.pdbx_strand_id
1 'polypeptide(L)'
;AAFEAWAKGKTADEVKAGVDDTGYASDADLKAGCTIYAGGFTSVVAKAIANATECGASATDTLKLSLTTQKYYESNETNLQYDTDYAAVTTDADGKVTSCIIDASQAKCTIANGEFTVEKGEYKSKKELKEEYGMKGTSPIGKEWYEQAAAFENWCKGKTADEIKACYGDDMSASDADLKAGCTITISSIAENTAKAATK
;
A
#
# COMPACT_ATOMS: atom_id res chain seq x y z
N ALA A 1 -4.56 -14.89 -14.00
CA ALA A 1 -4.19 -16.30 -14.27
C ALA A 1 -3.02 -16.46 -15.27
N ALA A 2 -3.18 -16.20 -16.57
CA ALA A 2 -2.10 -16.45 -17.55
C ALA A 2 -0.85 -15.61 -17.29
N PHE A 3 -1.02 -14.30 -17.09
CA PHE A 3 0.07 -13.39 -16.73
C PHE A 3 0.78 -13.82 -15.42
N GLU A 4 0.01 -14.12 -14.37
CA GLU A 4 0.56 -14.58 -13.09
C GLU A 4 1.37 -15.87 -13.22
N ALA A 5 0.87 -16.85 -13.98
CA ALA A 5 1.58 -18.10 -14.21
C ALA A 5 2.89 -17.87 -14.97
N TRP A 6 2.85 -17.02 -16.00
CA TRP A 6 4.01 -16.66 -16.81
C TRP A 6 5.06 -15.86 -16.02
N ALA A 7 4.65 -14.96 -15.14
CA ALA A 7 5.56 -14.09 -14.38
C ALA A 7 6.35 -14.82 -13.28
N LYS A 8 5.91 -16.01 -12.86
CA LYS A 8 6.59 -16.78 -11.80
C LYS A 8 8.02 -17.14 -12.21
N GLY A 9 8.98 -16.82 -11.34
CA GLY A 9 10.39 -17.12 -11.53
C GLY A 9 11.12 -16.18 -12.49
N LYS A 10 10.44 -15.17 -13.06
CA LYS A 10 11.06 -14.17 -13.94
C LYS A 10 11.64 -13.00 -13.15
N THR A 11 12.72 -12.46 -13.68
CA THR A 11 13.33 -11.19 -13.27
C THR A 11 12.49 -9.99 -13.73
N ALA A 12 12.77 -8.81 -13.16
CA ALA A 12 12.09 -7.58 -13.56
C ALA A 12 12.26 -7.27 -15.07
N ASP A 13 13.44 -7.54 -15.64
CA ASP A 13 13.70 -7.28 -17.05
C ASP A 13 13.00 -8.27 -17.97
N GLU A 14 12.94 -9.56 -17.58
CA GLU A 14 12.15 -10.56 -18.29
C GLU A 14 10.65 -10.24 -18.26
N VAL A 15 10.14 -9.74 -17.12
CA VAL A 15 8.74 -9.31 -17.01
C VAL A 15 8.46 -8.12 -17.93
N LYS A 16 9.34 -7.10 -17.96
CA LYS A 16 9.18 -5.95 -18.87
C LYS A 16 9.21 -6.37 -20.34
N ALA A 17 10.10 -7.28 -20.71
CA ALA A 17 10.25 -7.77 -22.07
C ALA A 17 9.06 -8.62 -22.57
N GLY A 18 8.12 -8.99 -21.68
CA GLY A 18 6.94 -9.79 -22.05
C GLY A 18 5.91 -9.06 -22.90
N VAL A 19 6.00 -7.74 -23.03
CA VAL A 19 5.09 -6.92 -23.84
C VAL A 19 5.85 -6.15 -24.92
N ASP A 20 5.16 -5.81 -26.00
CA ASP A 20 5.67 -4.89 -27.02
C ASP A 20 5.38 -3.42 -26.66
N ASP A 21 5.76 -2.50 -27.56
CA ASP A 21 5.55 -1.05 -27.41
C ASP A 21 4.07 -0.64 -27.35
N THR A 22 3.14 -1.54 -27.72
CA THR A 22 1.70 -1.32 -27.59
C THR A 22 1.17 -1.79 -26.22
N GLY A 23 2.02 -2.40 -25.40
CA GLY A 23 1.70 -2.94 -24.09
C GLY A 23 0.91 -4.24 -24.13
N TYR A 24 0.83 -4.91 -25.28
CA TYR A 24 0.25 -6.23 -25.42
C TYR A 24 1.34 -7.30 -25.41
N ALA A 25 0.97 -8.55 -25.08
CA ALA A 25 1.92 -9.65 -24.97
C ALA A 25 2.70 -9.91 -26.27
N SER A 26 4.03 -9.90 -26.17
CA SER A 26 4.97 -10.16 -27.25
C SER A 26 5.69 -11.51 -27.10
N ASP A 27 5.94 -11.92 -25.85
CA ASP A 27 6.46 -13.23 -25.49
C ASP A 27 5.47 -14.35 -25.88
N ALA A 28 5.99 -15.44 -26.48
CA ALA A 28 5.15 -16.50 -27.03
C ALA A 28 4.30 -17.21 -25.96
N ASP A 29 4.87 -17.46 -24.79
CA ASP A 29 4.19 -18.16 -23.70
C ASP A 29 3.13 -17.25 -23.06
N LEU A 30 3.44 -15.96 -22.89
CA LEU A 30 2.45 -15.00 -22.40
C LEU A 30 1.31 -14.82 -23.40
N LYS A 31 1.63 -14.70 -24.69
CA LYS A 31 0.67 -14.48 -25.77
C LYS A 31 -0.29 -15.65 -25.96
N ALA A 32 0.13 -16.87 -25.61
CA ALA A 32 -0.72 -18.06 -25.64
C ALA A 32 -1.93 -17.97 -24.68
N GLY A 33 -1.85 -17.13 -23.63
CA GLY A 33 -2.91 -17.04 -22.62
C GLY A 33 -3.34 -15.61 -22.21
N CYS A 34 -2.63 -14.57 -22.64
CA CYS A 34 -2.90 -13.18 -22.28
C CYS A 34 -3.22 -12.33 -23.51
N THR A 35 -4.50 -12.01 -23.70
CA THR A 35 -4.99 -11.18 -24.81
C THR A 35 -5.34 -9.75 -24.39
N ILE A 36 -5.36 -9.46 -23.10
CA ILE A 36 -5.62 -8.13 -22.56
C ILE A 36 -4.35 -7.28 -22.61
N TYR A 37 -4.52 -5.96 -22.51
CA TYR A 37 -3.41 -5.04 -22.28
C TYR A 37 -2.65 -5.45 -21.01
N ALA A 38 -1.35 -5.69 -21.14
CA ALA A 38 -0.49 -6.21 -20.08
C ALA A 38 0.60 -5.23 -19.63
N GLY A 39 0.81 -4.12 -20.35
CA GLY A 39 1.87 -3.15 -20.06
C GLY A 39 1.77 -2.53 -18.65
N GLY A 40 0.55 -2.35 -18.14
CA GLY A 40 0.33 -1.92 -16.77
C GLY A 40 0.80 -2.97 -15.75
N PHE A 41 0.47 -4.25 -15.98
CA PHE A 41 0.84 -5.36 -15.11
C PHE A 41 2.35 -5.61 -15.12
N THR A 42 3.00 -5.62 -16.29
CA THR A 42 4.47 -5.81 -16.38
C THR A 42 5.21 -4.68 -15.67
N SER A 43 4.75 -3.44 -15.83
CA SER A 43 5.34 -2.28 -15.16
C SER A 43 5.28 -2.40 -13.64
N VAL A 44 4.10 -2.68 -13.07
CA VAL A 44 3.95 -2.77 -11.60
C VAL A 44 4.64 -4.00 -11.02
N VAL A 45 4.64 -5.15 -11.71
CA VAL A 45 5.36 -6.35 -11.24
C VAL A 45 6.87 -6.12 -11.30
N ALA A 46 7.39 -5.51 -12.36
CA ALA A 46 8.81 -5.20 -12.44
C ALA A 46 9.24 -4.18 -11.37
N LYS A 47 8.41 -3.17 -11.10
CA LYS A 47 8.62 -2.25 -9.96
C LYS A 47 8.59 -3.00 -8.63
N ALA A 48 7.66 -3.93 -8.41
CA ALA A 48 7.60 -4.73 -7.19
C ALA A 48 8.85 -5.58 -6.98
N ILE A 49 9.35 -6.24 -8.05
CA ILE A 49 10.61 -7.02 -8.00
C ILE A 49 11.80 -6.09 -7.67
N ALA A 50 11.89 -4.94 -8.32
CA ALA A 50 13.00 -4.00 -8.13
C ALA A 50 13.03 -3.34 -6.74
N ASN A 51 11.88 -3.21 -6.08
CA ASN A 51 11.73 -2.61 -4.76
C ASN A 51 11.48 -3.65 -3.65
N ALA A 52 11.63 -4.94 -3.94
CA ALA A 52 11.43 -5.99 -2.96
C ALA A 52 12.42 -5.83 -1.81
N THR A 53 11.92 -5.91 -0.58
CA THR A 53 12.72 -5.83 0.64
C THR A 53 12.52 -7.07 1.50
N GLU A 54 13.58 -7.50 2.18
CA GLU A 54 13.49 -8.57 3.17
C GLU A 54 12.93 -7.99 4.47
N CYS A 55 11.73 -8.42 4.85
CA CYS A 55 11.06 -7.93 6.06
C CYS A 55 11.11 -8.90 7.25
N GLY A 56 11.77 -10.05 7.08
CA GLY A 56 11.92 -11.08 8.12
C GLY A 56 10.83 -12.16 8.14
N ALA A 57 10.04 -12.28 7.07
CA ALA A 57 9.05 -13.34 6.94
C ALA A 57 9.71 -14.73 6.83
N SER A 58 9.13 -15.72 7.50
CA SER A 58 9.55 -17.12 7.44
C SER A 58 8.83 -17.87 6.31
N ALA A 59 9.36 -19.02 5.89
CA ALA A 59 8.71 -19.89 4.90
C ALA A 59 7.37 -20.49 5.37
N THR A 60 7.11 -20.47 6.68
CA THR A 60 5.84 -20.92 7.28
C THR A 60 4.84 -19.79 7.47
N ASP A 61 5.23 -18.54 7.22
CA ASP A 61 4.33 -17.41 7.35
C ASP A 61 3.34 -17.35 6.20
N THR A 62 2.16 -16.81 6.47
CA THR A 62 1.14 -16.56 5.44
C THR A 62 1.16 -15.10 5.03
N LEU A 63 1.39 -14.82 3.74
CA LEU A 63 1.22 -13.48 3.17
C LEU A 63 -0.28 -13.14 3.06
N LYS A 64 -0.65 -11.97 3.57
CA LYS A 64 -2.02 -11.45 3.57
C LYS A 64 -2.02 -9.99 3.10
N LEU A 65 -3.03 -9.64 2.31
CA LEU A 65 -3.14 -8.33 1.68
C LEU A 65 -4.50 -7.70 2.00
N SER A 66 -4.51 -6.40 2.26
CA SER A 66 -5.75 -5.61 2.29
C SER A 66 -5.56 -4.26 1.63
N LEU A 67 -6.57 -3.88 0.87
CA LEU A 67 -6.72 -2.57 0.27
C LEU A 67 -8.09 -2.04 0.69
N THR A 68 -8.13 -0.81 1.17
CA THR A 68 -9.39 -0.14 1.55
C THR A 68 -9.38 1.28 1.01
N THR A 69 -10.32 1.57 0.12
CA THR A 69 -10.56 2.92 -0.39
C THR A 69 -11.73 3.54 0.36
N GLN A 70 -11.56 4.75 0.85
CA GLN A 70 -12.57 5.46 1.61
C GLN A 70 -12.47 6.96 1.42
N LYS A 71 -13.57 7.66 1.68
CA LYS A 71 -13.57 9.13 1.67
C LYS A 71 -12.66 9.63 2.81
N TYR A 72 -11.76 10.57 2.50
CA TYR A 72 -10.89 11.18 3.51
C TYR A 72 -11.74 11.85 4.60
N TYR A 73 -11.34 11.73 5.87
CA TYR A 73 -12.22 12.08 7.01
C TYR A 73 -12.59 13.58 7.06
N GLU A 74 -11.75 14.47 6.52
CA GLU A 74 -12.04 15.92 6.41
C GLU A 74 -12.56 16.32 5.02
N SER A 75 -12.85 15.34 4.16
CA SER A 75 -13.28 15.61 2.81
C SER A 75 -14.68 16.23 2.77
N ASN A 76 -14.80 17.32 2.00
CA ASN A 76 -16.00 18.12 1.83
C ASN A 76 -16.20 18.47 0.34
N GLU A 77 -17.22 19.28 0.02
CA GLU A 77 -17.57 19.60 -1.38
C GLU A 77 -16.45 20.33 -2.14
N THR A 78 -15.63 21.13 -1.46
CA THR A 78 -14.54 21.90 -2.08
C THR A 78 -13.17 21.21 -1.99
N ASN A 79 -13.07 20.14 -1.20
CA ASN A 79 -11.89 19.30 -1.04
C ASN A 79 -12.29 17.80 -1.06
N LEU A 80 -12.94 17.38 -2.14
CA LEU A 80 -13.37 15.99 -2.27
C LEU A 80 -12.13 15.12 -2.48
N GLN A 81 -11.95 14.10 -1.64
CA GLN A 81 -10.77 13.25 -1.66
C GLN A 81 -11.13 11.85 -1.20
N TYR A 82 -10.57 10.86 -1.89
CA TYR A 82 -10.61 9.46 -1.51
C TYR A 82 -9.19 8.96 -1.30
N ASP A 83 -8.98 8.32 -0.17
CA ASP A 83 -7.70 7.72 0.18
C ASP A 83 -7.81 6.21 0.03
N THR A 84 -6.76 5.59 -0.48
CA THR A 84 -6.62 4.12 -0.50
C THR A 84 -5.47 3.74 0.39
N ASP A 85 -5.76 3.00 1.45
CA ASP A 85 -4.76 2.41 2.32
C ASP A 85 -4.42 1.00 1.83
N TYR A 86 -3.13 0.70 1.80
CA TYR A 86 -2.57 -0.59 1.40
C TYR A 86 -1.87 -1.21 2.61
N ALA A 87 -2.08 -2.51 2.81
CA ALA A 87 -1.35 -3.28 3.81
C ALA A 87 -0.97 -4.64 3.22
N ALA A 88 0.31 -4.96 3.28
CA ALA A 88 0.86 -6.28 3.04
C ALA A 88 1.50 -6.76 4.35
N VAL A 89 0.94 -7.82 4.92
CA VAL A 89 1.43 -8.40 6.17
C VAL A 89 1.73 -9.88 5.99
N THR A 90 2.70 -10.38 6.72
CA THR A 90 2.86 -11.82 6.92
C THR A 90 2.48 -12.16 8.34
N THR A 91 1.84 -13.31 8.57
CA THR A 91 1.50 -13.78 9.92
C THR A 91 2.06 -15.17 10.18
N ASP A 92 2.44 -15.43 11.43
CA ASP A 92 2.75 -16.78 11.91
C ASP A 92 1.47 -17.63 12.10
N ALA A 93 1.65 -18.86 12.56
CA ALA A 93 0.55 -19.81 12.79
C ALA A 93 -0.41 -19.38 13.93
N ASP A 94 0.04 -18.50 14.82
CA ASP A 94 -0.76 -17.94 15.91
C ASP A 94 -1.50 -16.65 15.49
N GLY A 95 -1.34 -16.23 14.24
CA GLY A 95 -1.97 -15.02 13.70
C GLY A 95 -1.27 -13.72 14.12
N LYS A 96 -0.03 -13.80 14.61
CA LYS A 96 0.77 -12.60 14.90
C LYS A 96 1.50 -12.14 13.66
N VAL A 97 1.54 -10.83 13.46
CA VAL A 97 2.24 -10.21 12.34
C VAL A 97 3.75 -10.41 12.47
N THR A 98 4.40 -10.98 11.45
CA THR A 98 5.86 -11.17 11.38
C THR A 98 6.53 -10.11 10.50
N SER A 99 5.84 -9.66 9.45
CA SER A 99 6.24 -8.52 8.59
C SER A 99 5.05 -7.63 8.31
N CYS A 100 5.28 -6.33 8.17
CA CYS A 100 4.25 -5.36 7.83
C CYS A 100 4.83 -4.31 6.88
N ILE A 101 4.14 -4.07 5.77
CA ILE A 101 4.35 -2.93 4.88
C ILE A 101 2.99 -2.29 4.66
N ILE A 102 2.90 -1.00 4.96
CA ILE A 102 1.75 -0.16 4.64
C ILE A 102 2.14 0.89 3.62
N ASP A 103 1.14 1.40 2.93
CA ASP A 103 1.25 2.59 2.11
C ASP A 103 -0.13 3.24 2.01
N ALA A 104 -0.19 4.46 1.47
CA ALA A 104 -1.44 5.09 1.12
C ALA A 104 -1.30 5.90 -0.16
N SER A 105 -2.38 6.01 -0.93
CA SER A 105 -2.48 6.94 -2.06
C SER A 105 -3.70 7.82 -1.87
N GLN A 106 -3.64 9.04 -2.42
CA GLN A 106 -4.70 10.03 -2.27
C GLN A 106 -5.17 10.46 -3.65
N ALA A 107 -6.48 10.36 -3.87
CA ALA A 107 -7.13 10.79 -5.09
C ALA A 107 -7.98 12.01 -4.80
N LYS A 108 -7.56 13.16 -5.33
CA LYS A 108 -8.38 14.37 -5.33
C LYS A 108 -9.45 14.27 -6.39
N CYS A 109 -10.65 14.63 -6.00
CA CYS A 109 -11.84 14.55 -6.83
C CYS A 109 -12.54 15.91 -6.83
N THR A 110 -13.37 16.13 -7.84
CA THR A 110 -14.29 17.26 -7.87
C THR A 110 -15.66 16.82 -8.35
N ILE A 111 -16.70 17.51 -7.88
CA ILE A 111 -18.05 17.38 -8.42
C ILE A 111 -18.45 18.74 -8.96
N ALA A 112 -18.63 18.84 -10.28
CA ALA A 112 -19.05 20.06 -10.95
C ALA A 112 -20.16 19.72 -11.95
N ASN A 113 -21.28 20.44 -11.90
CA ASN A 113 -22.43 20.23 -12.79
C ASN A 113 -22.96 18.77 -12.80
N GLY A 114 -22.86 18.06 -11.68
CA GLY A 114 -23.26 16.65 -11.56
C GLY A 114 -22.25 15.65 -12.12
N GLU A 115 -21.09 16.10 -12.60
CA GLU A 115 -20.00 15.24 -13.07
C GLU A 115 -18.95 15.04 -11.97
N PHE A 116 -18.64 13.77 -11.67
CA PHE A 116 -17.54 13.40 -10.81
C PHE A 116 -16.27 13.24 -11.64
N THR A 117 -15.24 13.99 -11.28
CA THR A 117 -13.92 13.88 -11.92
C THR A 117 -12.86 13.57 -10.87
N VAL A 118 -11.87 12.78 -11.27
CA VAL A 118 -10.66 12.52 -10.47
C VAL A 118 -9.51 13.24 -11.16
N GLU A 119 -8.60 13.82 -10.39
CA GLU A 119 -7.45 14.55 -10.91
C GLU A 119 -6.67 13.69 -11.91
N LYS A 120 -6.27 14.25 -13.05
CA LYS A 120 -5.50 13.50 -14.05
C LYS A 120 -4.02 13.60 -13.72
N GLY A 121 -3.27 12.53 -13.88
CA GLY A 121 -1.82 12.55 -13.70
C GLY A 121 -1.25 11.21 -13.26
N GLU A 122 0.04 11.23 -12.92
CA GLU A 122 0.70 10.12 -12.27
C GLU A 122 0.23 10.04 -10.81
N TYR A 123 -0.31 8.89 -10.42
CA TYR A 123 -0.70 8.60 -9.04
C TYR A 123 0.45 7.91 -8.34
N LYS A 124 1.19 8.66 -7.53
CA LYS A 124 2.22 8.13 -6.65
C LYS A 124 1.63 7.83 -5.27
N SER A 125 2.05 6.73 -4.66
CA SER A 125 1.78 6.50 -3.25
C SER A 125 2.59 7.46 -2.35
N LYS A 126 2.24 7.55 -1.07
CA LYS A 126 2.98 8.38 -0.11
C LYS A 126 4.43 7.91 0.05
N LYS A 127 4.71 6.60 -0.04
CA LYS A 127 6.10 6.10 -0.05
C LYS A 127 6.84 6.34 -1.36
N GLU A 128 6.15 6.43 -2.49
CA GLU A 128 6.76 6.84 -3.75
C GLU A 128 7.09 8.35 -3.75
N LEU A 129 6.24 9.18 -3.13
CA LEU A 129 6.46 10.62 -2.99
C LEU A 129 7.64 10.97 -2.07
N LYS A 130 7.82 10.22 -0.97
CA LYS A 130 8.84 10.52 0.06
C LYS A 130 8.77 11.99 0.50
N GLU A 131 9.84 12.76 0.32
CA GLU A 131 9.92 14.19 0.65
C GLU A 131 8.98 15.05 -0.20
N GLU A 132 8.60 14.61 -1.40
CA GLU A 132 7.60 15.30 -2.24
C GLU A 132 6.23 15.36 -1.56
N TYR A 133 5.95 14.47 -0.58
CA TYR A 133 4.72 14.53 0.20
C TYR A 133 4.68 15.74 1.15
N GLY A 134 5.84 16.17 1.67
CA GLY A 134 6.01 17.43 2.38
C GLY A 134 5.42 17.49 3.79
N MET A 135 5.31 16.37 4.49
CA MET A 135 4.74 16.34 5.85
C MET A 135 5.74 16.75 6.94
N LYS A 136 7.04 16.76 6.65
CA LYS A 136 8.09 17.04 7.64
C LYS A 136 7.91 18.37 8.37
N GLY A 137 7.43 19.40 7.66
CA GLY A 137 7.24 20.74 8.22
C GLY A 137 6.02 20.88 9.15
N THR A 138 5.03 20.01 9.04
CA THR A 138 3.82 20.00 9.88
C THR A 138 3.85 18.89 10.93
N SER A 139 4.76 17.93 10.78
CA SER A 139 4.98 16.85 11.73
C SER A 139 5.58 17.37 13.04
N PRO A 140 4.94 17.15 14.20
CA PRO A 140 5.46 17.58 15.50
C PRO A 140 6.76 16.86 15.89
N ILE A 141 7.08 15.74 15.25
CA ILE A 141 8.31 14.97 15.44
C ILE A 141 9.32 15.15 14.30
N GLY A 142 9.07 16.08 13.36
CA GLY A 142 9.99 16.40 12.28
C GLY A 142 10.27 15.25 11.30
N LYS A 143 9.31 14.33 11.15
CA LYS A 143 9.40 13.15 10.27
C LYS A 143 8.42 13.24 9.12
N GLU A 144 8.85 12.78 7.95
CA GLU A 144 7.95 12.56 6.82
C GLU A 144 6.96 11.41 7.09
N TRP A 145 5.90 11.35 6.28
CA TRP A 145 4.87 10.32 6.41
C TRP A 145 5.45 8.91 6.31
N TYR A 146 6.38 8.67 5.37
CA TYR A 146 6.97 7.35 5.18
C TYR A 146 7.82 6.89 6.37
N GLU A 147 8.45 7.82 7.10
CA GLU A 147 9.22 7.53 8.31
C GLU A 147 8.29 7.18 9.49
N GLN A 148 7.13 7.83 9.57
CA GLN A 148 6.09 7.53 10.57
C GLN A 148 5.40 6.21 10.26
N ALA A 149 5.13 5.93 8.98
CA ALA A 149 4.63 4.63 8.53
C ALA A 149 5.60 3.49 8.88
N ALA A 150 6.90 3.70 8.70
CA ALA A 150 7.92 2.71 9.10
C ALA A 150 7.93 2.46 10.62
N ALA A 151 7.61 3.46 11.45
CA ALA A 151 7.45 3.26 12.88
C ALA A 151 6.23 2.37 13.21
N PHE A 152 5.10 2.63 12.55
CA PHE A 152 3.90 1.80 12.67
C PHE A 152 4.15 0.34 12.22
N GLU A 153 4.81 0.15 11.07
CA GLU A 153 5.15 -1.17 10.52
C GLU A 153 5.98 -2.00 11.49
N ASN A 154 6.98 -1.38 12.11
CA ASN A 154 7.82 -2.05 13.09
C ASN A 154 7.04 -2.35 14.38
N TRP A 155 6.16 -1.44 14.81
CA TRP A 155 5.32 -1.65 15.98
C TRP A 155 4.33 -2.82 15.79
N CYS A 156 3.81 -3.02 14.57
CA CYS A 156 2.91 -4.13 14.26
C CYS A 156 3.57 -5.52 14.41
N LYS A 157 4.90 -5.64 14.37
CA LYS A 157 5.57 -6.93 14.48
C LYS A 157 5.29 -7.56 15.86
N GLY A 158 4.89 -8.82 15.86
CA GLY A 158 4.48 -9.58 17.04
C GLY A 158 3.05 -9.29 17.51
N LYS A 159 2.32 -8.37 16.87
CA LYS A 159 0.94 -8.00 17.24
C LYS A 159 -0.09 -8.85 16.49
N THR A 160 -1.20 -9.09 17.15
CA THR A 160 -2.42 -9.64 16.58
C THR A 160 -3.27 -8.55 15.93
N ALA A 161 -4.22 -8.95 15.09
CA ALA A 161 -5.15 -8.01 14.47
C ALA A 161 -5.96 -7.18 15.50
N ASP A 162 -6.35 -7.78 16.62
CA ASP A 162 -7.11 -7.10 17.68
C ASP A 162 -6.26 -6.03 18.39
N GLU A 163 -4.99 -6.34 18.67
CA GLU A 163 -4.05 -5.35 19.24
C GLU A 163 -3.81 -4.18 18.27
N ILE A 164 -3.67 -4.47 16.97
CA ILE A 164 -3.53 -3.43 15.95
C ILE A 164 -4.79 -2.56 15.89
N LYS A 165 -5.98 -3.16 15.95
CA LYS A 165 -7.25 -2.41 15.93
C LYS A 165 -7.43 -1.54 17.18
N ALA A 166 -6.83 -1.90 18.30
CA ALA A 166 -6.90 -1.15 19.55
C ALA A 166 -5.81 -0.06 19.69
N CYS A 167 -4.95 0.15 18.69
CA CYS A 167 -3.75 0.98 18.82
C CYS A 167 -3.97 2.50 18.67
N TYR A 168 -5.21 2.95 18.47
CA TYR A 168 -5.55 4.38 18.33
C TYR A 168 -6.64 4.81 19.31
N GLY A 169 -6.62 6.10 19.66
CA GLY A 169 -7.60 6.72 20.56
C GLY A 169 -8.74 7.42 19.82
N ASP A 170 -9.55 8.16 20.58
CA ASP A 170 -10.68 8.95 20.06
C ASP A 170 -10.24 10.04 19.06
N ASP A 171 -8.99 10.50 19.16
CA ASP A 171 -8.36 11.45 18.24
C ASP A 171 -7.82 10.78 16.95
N MET A 172 -8.11 9.49 16.76
CA MET A 172 -7.69 8.66 15.63
C MET A 172 -6.17 8.50 15.48
N SER A 173 -5.39 8.98 16.45
CA SER A 173 -3.94 8.90 16.49
C SER A 173 -3.51 7.75 17.39
N ALA A 174 -2.24 7.34 17.30
CA ALA A 174 -1.69 6.29 18.16
C ALA A 174 -2.05 6.53 19.63
N SER A 175 -2.48 5.50 20.36
CA SER A 175 -2.75 5.55 21.80
C SER A 175 -1.59 5.00 22.63
N ASP A 176 -0.86 4.02 22.06
CA ASP A 176 0.33 3.38 22.61
C ASP A 176 1.54 4.34 22.65
N ALA A 177 2.25 4.36 23.78
CA ALA A 177 3.35 5.31 24.01
C ALA A 177 4.56 5.06 23.11
N ASP A 178 4.89 3.80 22.84
CA ASP A 178 6.04 3.44 22.00
C ASP A 178 5.75 3.78 20.54
N LEU A 179 4.52 3.55 20.08
CA LEU A 179 4.08 3.96 18.75
C LEU A 179 4.08 5.48 18.59
N LYS A 180 3.57 6.23 19.58
CA LYS A 180 3.54 7.71 19.56
C LYS A 180 4.92 8.34 19.39
N ALA A 181 5.98 7.73 19.93
CA ALA A 181 7.34 8.24 19.79
C ALA A 181 7.81 8.26 18.32
N GLY A 182 7.25 7.37 17.48
CA GLY A 182 7.60 7.26 16.07
C GLY A 182 6.53 7.71 15.09
N CYS A 183 5.27 7.79 15.52
CA CYS A 183 4.11 7.98 14.66
C CYS A 183 3.08 8.91 15.32
N THR A 184 2.92 10.10 14.75
CA THR A 184 1.99 11.15 15.22
C THR A 184 0.90 11.48 14.22
N ILE A 185 0.87 10.76 13.09
CA ILE A 185 -0.21 10.89 12.11
C ILE A 185 -1.49 10.23 12.64
N THR A 186 -2.62 10.60 12.05
CA THR A 186 -3.83 9.79 12.14
C THR A 186 -3.56 8.40 11.56
N ILE A 187 -3.85 7.35 12.33
CA ILE A 187 -3.58 5.95 11.95
C ILE A 187 -4.83 5.06 11.95
N SER A 188 -6.01 5.56 12.35
CA SER A 188 -7.21 4.72 12.48
C SER A 188 -7.49 3.88 11.24
N SER A 189 -7.50 4.48 10.06
CA SER A 189 -7.75 3.77 8.80
C SER A 189 -6.66 2.78 8.42
N ILE A 190 -5.40 3.17 8.61
CA ILE A 190 -4.22 2.34 8.39
C ILE A 190 -4.23 1.13 9.32
N ALA A 191 -4.56 1.33 10.60
CA ALA A 191 -4.65 0.29 11.61
C ALA A 191 -5.81 -0.68 11.31
N GLU A 192 -6.99 -0.16 10.96
CA GLU A 192 -8.12 -0.98 10.54
C GLU A 192 -7.81 -1.81 9.28
N ASN A 193 -7.17 -1.20 8.27
CA ASN A 193 -6.80 -1.91 7.05
C ASN A 193 -5.70 -2.96 7.31
N THR A 194 -4.75 -2.68 8.20
CA THR A 194 -3.69 -3.61 8.59
C THR A 194 -4.26 -4.79 9.38
N ALA A 195 -5.17 -4.55 10.34
CA ALA A 195 -5.87 -5.60 11.08
C ALA A 195 -6.74 -6.47 10.14
N LYS A 196 -7.41 -5.84 9.17
CA LYS A 196 -8.15 -6.53 8.10
C LYS A 196 -7.23 -7.39 7.22
N ALA A 197 -6.01 -6.93 6.94
CA ALA A 197 -5.02 -7.76 6.26
C ALA A 197 -4.64 -8.97 7.11
N ALA A 198 -4.31 -8.78 8.40
CA ALA A 198 -3.87 -9.84 9.29
C ALA A 198 -4.91 -10.95 9.55
N THR A 199 -6.20 -10.68 9.32
CA THR A 199 -7.31 -11.63 9.57
C THR A 199 -7.74 -12.44 8.36
N LYS A 200 -7.60 -11.90 7.14
CA LYS A 200 -7.98 -12.57 5.88
C LYS A 200 -7.09 -13.76 5.54
#